data_AF-A0A8I7BIT1-F1
#
_entry.id   AF-A0A8I7BIT1-F1
#
_cell.length_a   1.000
_cell.length_b   1.000
_cell.length_c   1.000
_cell.angle_alpha   90.00
_cell.angle_beta   90.00
_cell.angle_gamma   90.00
#
_symmetry.space_group_name_H-M   'P 1'
#
loop_
_entity.id
_entity.type
_entity.pdbx_description
1 polymer ?
#
loop_
_entity_poly.entity_id
_entity_poly.type
_entity_poly.pdbx_seq_one_letter_code
_entity_poly.pdbx_strand_id
1 'polypeptide(L)'
;MLHRKFMLKLIRRHANCVKTTLKENNKKDRMKFCLSMLDEATKTIAMPKFKTMHNVVHIDETWFNMTNKNKTYYLLDGEEEPTRPIHGSCIGKVMFLTSAARPRWDSEGNVTFSEKIGILPFVKEVPAQRRCDNRPRGTIETKSIEVGKKVMREFLIEKVLPAIQAVWPESDVGQIIYIQQDNACVEALMMLLSLRCLC
;
A
#
# COMPACT_ATOMS: atom_id res chain seq x y z
N MET A 1 -36.70 17.19 2.78
CA MET A 1 -37.43 15.89 2.90
C MET A 1 -36.52 14.66 2.96
N LEU A 2 -35.39 14.60 2.23
CA LEU A 2 -34.49 13.43 2.20
C LEU A 2 -33.59 13.28 3.44
N HIS A 3 -33.00 14.39 3.92
CA HIS A 3 -32.11 14.40 5.10
C HIS A 3 -32.81 13.87 6.36
N ARG A 4 -34.06 14.28 6.61
CA ARG A 4 -34.87 13.79 7.74
C ARG A 4 -35.11 12.27 7.67
N LYS A 5 -35.38 11.72 6.48
CA LYS A 5 -35.54 10.26 6.29
C LYS A 5 -34.23 9.49 6.52
N PHE A 6 -33.08 10.10 6.20
CA PHE A 6 -31.76 9.54 6.48
C PHE A 6 -31.44 9.53 7.99
N MET A 7 -31.72 10.65 8.68
CA MET A 7 -31.54 10.76 10.14
C MET A 7 -32.47 9.80 10.91
N LEU A 8 -33.67 9.57 10.40
CA LEU A 8 -34.63 8.59 10.96
C LEU A 8 -34.33 7.13 10.57
N LYS A 9 -33.20 6.85 9.89
CA LYS A 9 -32.79 5.51 9.40
C LYS A 9 -33.81 4.79 8.52
N LEU A 10 -34.77 5.52 7.93
CA LEU A 10 -35.77 4.98 7.01
C LEU A 10 -35.18 4.71 5.61
N ILE A 11 -34.03 5.29 5.31
CA ILE A 11 -33.25 5.05 4.10
C ILE A 11 -31.77 4.94 4.49
N ARG A 12 -31.02 4.05 3.81
CA ARG A 12 -29.57 3.90 4.00
C ARG A 12 -28.81 4.27 2.75
N ARG A 13 -27.63 4.86 2.92
CA ARG A 13 -26.65 4.98 1.83
C ARG A 13 -26.13 3.58 1.51
N HIS A 14 -26.21 3.19 0.25
CA HIS A 14 -25.60 1.97 -0.25
C HIS A 14 -24.65 2.35 -1.39
N ALA A 15 -23.36 2.15 -1.16
CA ALA A 15 -22.35 2.29 -2.21
C ALA A 15 -22.24 0.95 -2.94
N ASN A 16 -22.60 0.93 -4.22
CA ASN A 16 -22.43 -0.23 -5.08
C ASN A 16 -21.12 -0.07 -5.86
N CYS A 17 -20.04 -0.62 -5.33
CA CYS A 17 -18.76 -0.66 -6.03
C CYS A 17 -18.72 -1.87 -6.96
N VAL A 18 -18.25 -1.68 -8.20
CA VAL A 18 -17.96 -2.78 -9.11
C VAL A 18 -16.91 -3.68 -8.46
N LYS A 19 -17.25 -4.95 -8.27
CA LYS A 19 -16.33 -5.98 -7.78
C LYS A 19 -15.98 -6.90 -8.93
N THR A 20 -14.71 -7.28 -9.02
CA THR A 20 -14.28 -8.29 -10.00
C THR A 20 -14.91 -9.63 -9.67
N THR A 21 -15.48 -10.30 -10.67
CA THR A 21 -16.07 -11.63 -10.50
C THR A 21 -14.95 -12.65 -10.27
N LEU A 22 -14.97 -13.34 -9.14
CA LEU A 22 -14.01 -14.41 -8.84
C LEU A 22 -14.44 -15.71 -9.53
N LYS A 23 -13.53 -16.32 -10.28
CA LYS A 23 -13.68 -17.69 -10.76
C LYS A 23 -13.77 -18.66 -9.58
N GLU A 24 -14.45 -19.79 -9.77
CA GLU A 24 -14.66 -20.76 -8.69
C GLU A 24 -13.34 -21.32 -8.13
N ASN A 25 -12.34 -21.54 -9.00
CA ASN A 25 -10.99 -21.93 -8.57
C ASN A 25 -10.36 -20.86 -7.67
N ASN A 26 -10.43 -19.57 -8.06
CA ASN A 26 -9.90 -18.47 -7.24
C ASN A 26 -10.58 -18.41 -5.86
N LYS A 27 -11.88 -18.72 -5.76
CA LYS A 27 -12.56 -18.80 -4.46
C LYS A 27 -12.01 -19.94 -3.61
N LYS A 28 -11.85 -21.14 -4.20
CA LYS A 28 -11.28 -22.32 -3.52
C LYS A 28 -9.86 -22.05 -3.05
N ASP A 29 -9.02 -21.44 -3.88
CA ASP A 29 -7.63 -21.14 -3.53
C ASP A 29 -7.55 -20.08 -2.43
N ARG A 30 -8.39 -19.05 -2.48
CA ARG A 30 -8.51 -18.08 -1.37
C ARG A 30 -8.96 -18.75 -0.07
N MET A 31 -9.93 -19.67 -0.13
CA MET A 31 -10.38 -20.41 1.05
C MET A 31 -9.27 -21.28 1.63
N LYS A 32 -8.54 -22.02 0.79
CA LYS A 32 -7.38 -22.82 1.20
C LYS A 32 -6.31 -21.96 1.85
N PHE A 33 -6.02 -20.79 1.28
CA PHE A 33 -5.10 -19.82 1.87
C PHE A 33 -5.59 -19.33 3.24
N CYS A 34 -6.85 -18.94 3.39
CA CYS A 34 -7.39 -18.54 4.69
C CYS A 34 -7.26 -19.66 5.73
N LEU A 35 -7.52 -20.92 5.36
CA LEU A 35 -7.38 -22.06 6.24
C LEU A 35 -5.93 -22.35 6.62
N SER A 36 -4.97 -22.13 5.71
CA SER A 36 -3.54 -22.30 6.01
C SER A 36 -2.97 -21.21 6.93
N MET A 37 -3.68 -20.09 7.06
CA MET A 37 -3.36 -19.00 7.99
C MET A 37 -3.92 -19.21 9.39
N LEU A 38 -4.68 -20.28 9.63
CA LEU A 38 -5.09 -20.67 10.98
C LEU A 38 -3.88 -21.20 11.78
N ASP A 39 -3.84 -20.84 13.06
CA ASP A 39 -2.85 -21.35 14.00
C ASP A 39 -3.20 -22.79 14.37
N GLU A 40 -2.30 -23.71 14.01
CA GLU A 40 -2.40 -25.16 14.28
C GLU A 40 -2.72 -25.44 15.75
N ALA A 41 -2.14 -24.68 16.68
CA ALA A 41 -2.34 -24.88 18.11
C ALA A 41 -3.77 -24.60 18.58
N THR A 42 -4.54 -23.84 17.80
CA THR A 42 -5.91 -23.42 18.15
C THR A 42 -6.99 -24.07 17.28
N LYS A 43 -6.60 -24.92 16.31
CA LYS A 43 -7.54 -25.54 15.36
C LYS A 43 -8.61 -26.40 16.01
N THR A 44 -8.32 -26.99 17.16
CA THR A 44 -9.24 -27.88 17.89
C THR A 44 -10.21 -27.13 18.81
N ILE A 45 -10.01 -25.82 18.99
CA ILE A 45 -10.86 -24.98 19.82
C ILE A 45 -12.05 -24.52 18.97
N ALA A 46 -13.23 -24.36 19.58
CA ALA A 46 -14.46 -23.92 18.90
C ALA A 46 -14.30 -22.62 18.08
N MET A 47 -13.32 -21.78 18.43
CA MET A 47 -12.94 -20.58 17.69
C MET A 47 -11.43 -20.60 17.42
N PRO A 48 -10.98 -21.14 16.27
CA PRO A 48 -9.57 -21.13 15.92
C PRO A 48 -9.09 -19.70 15.66
N LYS A 49 -7.84 -19.42 16.03
CA LYS A 49 -7.18 -18.14 15.83
C LYS A 49 -6.35 -18.17 14.55
N PHE A 50 -6.17 -17.00 13.95
CA PHE A 50 -5.19 -16.83 12.88
C PHE A 50 -3.77 -16.73 13.45
N LYS A 51 -2.79 -17.15 12.66
CA LYS A 51 -1.37 -16.89 12.91
C LYS A 51 -1.16 -15.40 13.19
N THR A 52 -0.26 -15.08 14.11
CA THR A 52 -0.03 -13.69 14.54
C THR A 52 0.50 -12.82 13.41
N MET A 53 1.27 -13.38 12.46
CA MET A 53 1.91 -12.66 11.36
C MET A 53 2.86 -11.55 11.83
N HIS A 54 3.37 -11.63 13.07
CA HIS A 54 4.33 -10.64 13.57
C HIS A 54 5.63 -10.65 12.76
N ASN A 55 5.97 -11.77 12.13
CA ASN A 55 7.13 -11.93 11.26
C ASN A 55 6.81 -11.80 9.76
N VAL A 56 5.70 -11.15 9.39
CA VAL A 56 5.33 -10.94 7.99
C VAL A 56 5.34 -9.45 7.68
N VAL A 57 6.06 -9.09 6.62
CA VAL A 57 6.03 -7.77 5.99
C VAL A 57 5.22 -7.87 4.71
N HIS A 58 4.17 -7.08 4.60
CA HIS A 58 3.39 -6.93 3.38
C HIS A 58 3.98 -5.80 2.55
N ILE A 59 4.18 -6.06 1.27
CA ILE A 59 4.55 -5.04 0.29
C ILE A 59 3.47 -4.91 -0.78
N ASP A 60 3.24 -3.69 -1.23
CA ASP A 60 2.26 -3.40 -2.26
C ASP A 60 2.65 -2.17 -3.09
N GLU A 61 2.27 -2.21 -4.37
CA GLU A 61 2.47 -1.12 -5.32
C GLU A 61 1.19 -0.28 -5.42
N THR A 62 1.28 1.01 -5.12
CA THR A 62 0.11 1.90 -5.20
C THR A 62 0.42 3.14 -6.01
N TRP A 63 -0.50 3.48 -6.93
CA TRP A 63 -0.47 4.73 -7.68
C TRP A 63 -1.11 5.88 -6.88
N PHE A 64 -0.37 6.97 -6.71
CA PHE A 64 -0.88 8.21 -6.16
C PHE A 64 -1.01 9.26 -7.27
N ASN A 65 -2.20 9.84 -7.38
CA ASN A 65 -2.42 10.97 -8.27
C ASN A 65 -1.93 12.25 -7.58
N MET A 66 -1.25 13.14 -8.31
CA MET A 66 -0.86 14.46 -7.76
C MET A 66 -2.08 15.27 -7.28
N THR A 67 -3.24 15.03 -7.88
CA THR A 67 -4.50 15.60 -7.40
C THR A 67 -5.68 14.71 -7.78
N ASN A 68 -6.78 14.81 -7.04
CA ASN A 68 -8.03 14.15 -7.42
C ASN A 68 -8.73 14.92 -8.53
N LYS A 69 -9.44 14.19 -9.40
CA LYS A 69 -10.33 14.78 -10.42
C LYS A 69 -11.37 15.66 -9.73
N ASN A 70 -12.06 15.08 -8.75
CA ASN A 70 -13.07 15.77 -7.96
C ASN A 70 -12.49 16.04 -6.56
N LYS A 71 -12.54 17.29 -6.11
CA LYS A 71 -12.27 17.68 -4.73
C LYS A 71 -13.49 18.43 -4.22
N THR A 72 -13.91 18.10 -3.01
CA THR A 72 -14.99 18.81 -2.33
C THR A 72 -14.38 19.96 -1.54
N TYR A 73 -14.86 21.18 -1.80
CA TYR A 73 -14.53 22.37 -1.02
C TYR A 73 -15.79 22.76 -0.24
N TYR A 74 -15.58 23.19 0.99
CA TYR A 74 -16.62 23.85 1.77
C TYR A 74 -16.34 25.34 1.68
N LEU A 75 -17.30 26.10 1.16
CA LEU A 75 -17.19 27.54 0.94
C LEU A 75 -18.16 28.25 1.87
N LEU A 76 -17.76 29.41 2.38
CA LEU A 76 -18.64 30.33 3.09
C LEU A 76 -19.47 31.14 2.09
N ASP A 77 -20.58 31.73 2.57
CA ASP A 77 -21.45 32.56 1.74
C ASP A 77 -20.66 33.75 1.16
N GLY A 78 -20.62 33.86 -0.16
CA GLY A 78 -19.92 34.92 -0.90
C GLY A 78 -18.48 34.60 -1.30
N GLU A 79 -17.93 33.43 -0.94
CA GLU A 79 -16.62 33.00 -1.42
C GLU A 79 -16.69 32.53 -2.88
N GLU A 80 -15.69 32.93 -3.67
CA GLU A 80 -15.57 32.51 -5.06
C GLU A 80 -15.22 31.01 -5.18
N GLU A 81 -15.79 30.35 -6.19
CA GLU A 81 -15.51 28.94 -6.44
C GLU A 81 -14.06 28.72 -6.90
N PRO A 82 -13.30 27.80 -6.26
CA PRO A 82 -11.91 27.58 -6.59
C PRO A 82 -11.77 26.91 -7.97
N THR A 83 -11.12 27.60 -8.91
CA THR A 83 -10.80 27.07 -10.24
C THR A 83 -9.49 26.27 -10.21
N ARG A 84 -9.48 25.07 -10.80
CA ARG A 84 -8.29 24.20 -10.90
C ARG A 84 -7.97 23.84 -12.35
N PRO A 85 -7.35 24.76 -13.11
CA PRO A 85 -7.02 24.50 -14.50
C PRO A 85 -5.91 23.44 -14.59
N ILE A 86 -6.09 22.46 -15.47
CA ILE A 86 -5.08 21.46 -15.82
C ILE A 86 -4.97 21.48 -17.34
N HIS A 87 -3.75 21.59 -17.87
CA HIS A 87 -3.51 21.47 -19.31
C HIS A 87 -3.62 19.99 -19.73
N GLY A 88 -4.73 19.65 -20.38
CA GLY A 88 -5.03 18.29 -20.83
C GLY A 88 -5.71 17.42 -19.76
N SER A 89 -5.90 16.12 -20.06
CA SER A 89 -6.60 15.16 -19.19
C SER A 89 -5.68 14.31 -18.31
N CYS A 90 -4.35 14.48 -18.44
CA CYS A 90 -3.37 13.66 -17.74
C CYS A 90 -3.01 14.30 -16.39
N ILE A 91 -3.65 13.82 -15.32
CA ILE A 91 -3.17 14.07 -13.97
C ILE A 91 -1.92 13.21 -13.78
N GLY A 92 -0.77 13.83 -13.54
CA GLY A 92 0.45 13.08 -13.30
C GLY A 92 0.32 12.19 -12.06
N LYS A 93 0.92 11.00 -12.16
CA LYS A 93 0.85 9.95 -11.16
C LYS A 93 2.25 9.47 -10.81
N VAL A 94 2.43 9.10 -9.56
CA VAL A 94 3.65 8.46 -9.07
C VAL A 94 3.25 7.14 -8.43
N MET A 95 3.94 6.07 -8.82
CA MET A 95 3.80 4.78 -8.15
C MET A 95 4.72 4.75 -6.94
N PHE A 96 4.26 4.16 -5.85
CA PHE A 96 5.04 3.93 -4.64
C PHE A 96 5.02 2.45 -4.29
N LEU A 97 6.17 1.94 -3.85
CA LEU A 97 6.26 0.68 -3.13
C LEU A 97 6.07 0.98 -1.64
N THR A 98 5.04 0.38 -1.07
CA THR A 98 4.74 0.50 0.36
C THR A 98 5.13 -0.80 1.03
N SER A 99 5.71 -0.71 2.22
CA SER A 99 6.02 -1.84 3.08
C SER A 99 5.47 -1.58 4.47
N ALA A 100 4.72 -2.55 4.98
CA ALA A 100 4.11 -2.48 6.28
C ALA A 100 4.07 -3.86 6.93
N ALA A 101 4.15 -3.91 8.26
CA ALA A 101 4.00 -5.12 9.03
C ALA A 101 3.00 -4.89 10.15
N ARG A 102 2.57 -5.97 10.81
CA ARG A 102 1.56 -5.84 11.86
C ARG A 102 2.09 -4.99 13.03
N PRO A 103 1.38 -3.92 13.43
CA PRO A 103 1.77 -3.13 14.60
C PRO A 103 1.78 -3.98 15.87
N ARG A 104 2.67 -3.62 16.81
CA ARG A 104 2.82 -4.31 18.10
C ARG A 104 2.69 -3.31 19.24
N TRP A 105 2.18 -3.80 20.36
CA TRP A 105 1.93 -3.01 21.57
C TRP A 105 2.51 -3.73 22.79
N ASP A 106 2.92 -2.96 23.79
CA ASP A 106 3.27 -3.48 25.12
C ASP A 106 2.02 -3.75 25.98
N SER A 107 2.23 -4.18 27.21
CA SER A 107 1.15 -4.45 28.19
C SER A 107 0.38 -3.20 28.63
N GLU A 108 0.98 -2.02 28.49
CA GLU A 108 0.37 -0.73 28.85
C GLU A 108 -0.41 -0.12 27.68
N GLY A 109 -0.32 -0.72 26.48
CA GLY A 109 -0.99 -0.27 25.27
C GLY A 109 -0.17 0.71 24.44
N ASN A 110 1.11 0.93 24.76
CA ASN A 110 2.00 1.77 23.96
C ASN A 110 2.48 1.01 22.72
N VAL A 111 2.66 1.72 21.60
CA VAL A 111 3.13 1.13 20.34
C VAL A 111 4.64 0.84 20.46
N THR A 112 5.01 -0.44 20.40
CA THR A 112 6.42 -0.88 20.40
C THR A 112 6.97 -1.07 18.99
N PHE A 113 6.09 -1.33 18.02
CA PHE A 113 6.46 -1.42 16.62
C PHE A 113 5.37 -0.79 15.75
N SER A 114 5.77 0.22 14.98
CA SER A 114 4.89 0.94 14.06
C SER A 114 4.58 0.08 12.83
N GLU A 115 3.33 0.10 12.37
CA GLU A 115 2.87 -0.64 11.19
C GLU A 115 3.68 -0.30 9.93
N LYS A 116 4.04 0.97 9.76
CA LYS A 116 4.67 1.48 8.54
C LYS A 116 6.18 1.31 8.59
N ILE A 117 6.73 0.59 7.62
CA ILE A 117 8.18 0.40 7.43
C ILE A 117 8.72 1.38 6.39
N GLY A 118 8.05 1.51 5.25
CA GLY A 118 8.55 2.34 4.16
C GLY A 118 7.49 2.70 3.12
N ILE A 119 7.65 3.91 2.55
CA ILE A 119 6.90 4.37 1.36
C ILE A 119 7.95 4.91 0.39
N LEU A 120 8.16 4.19 -0.71
CA LEU A 120 9.28 4.40 -1.61
C LEU A 120 8.76 4.77 -3.01
N PRO A 121 8.96 6.02 -3.48
CA PRO A 121 8.50 6.42 -4.80
C PRO A 121 9.36 5.79 -5.90
N PHE A 122 8.73 5.29 -6.96
CA PHE A 122 9.40 4.89 -8.20
C PHE A 122 9.69 6.12 -9.07
N VAL A 123 10.73 6.87 -8.69
CA VAL A 123 11.12 8.10 -9.36
C VAL A 123 12.62 8.18 -9.62
N LYS A 124 12.99 8.89 -10.69
CA LYS A 124 14.37 9.28 -11.00
C LYS A 124 14.46 10.78 -11.21
N GLU A 125 15.58 11.34 -10.82
CA GLU A 125 15.94 12.71 -11.16
C GLU A 125 16.62 12.74 -12.53
N VAL A 126 16.04 13.49 -13.46
CA VAL A 126 16.58 13.64 -14.82
C VAL A 126 16.57 15.10 -15.24
N PRO A 127 17.59 15.58 -15.96
CA PRO A 127 17.59 16.93 -16.47
C PRO A 127 16.51 17.12 -17.56
N ALA A 128 15.82 18.26 -17.51
CA ALA A 128 14.83 18.66 -18.48
C ALA A 128 15.43 18.71 -19.89
N GLN A 129 14.93 17.86 -20.79
CA GLN A 129 15.46 17.76 -22.16
C GLN A 129 15.00 18.91 -23.06
N ARG A 130 13.79 19.42 -22.82
CA ARG A 130 13.18 20.52 -23.58
C ARG A 130 13.02 21.73 -22.65
N ARG A 131 13.18 22.92 -23.23
CA ARG A 131 12.79 24.18 -22.57
C ARG A 131 11.27 24.29 -22.64
N CYS A 132 10.63 24.66 -21.54
CA CYS A 132 9.31 25.27 -21.55
C CYS A 132 9.38 26.63 -20.86
N ASP A 133 8.33 27.45 -21.00
CA ASP A 133 8.32 28.82 -20.47
C ASP A 133 8.63 28.88 -18.97
N ASN A 134 8.19 27.85 -18.23
CA ASN A 134 8.41 27.74 -16.79
C ASN A 134 9.55 26.80 -16.39
N ARG A 135 10.32 26.27 -17.37
CA ARG A 135 11.39 25.31 -17.09
C ARG A 135 12.53 25.43 -18.12
N PRO A 136 13.65 26.07 -17.73
CA PRO A 136 14.87 26.05 -18.53
C PRO A 136 15.34 24.61 -18.79
N ARG A 137 15.94 24.39 -19.96
CA ARG A 137 16.61 23.12 -20.28
C ARG A 137 17.71 22.85 -19.24
N GLY A 138 17.80 21.61 -18.76
CA GLY A 138 18.77 21.21 -17.74
C GLY A 138 18.27 21.28 -16.29
N THR A 139 17.10 21.88 -16.03
CA THR A 139 16.47 21.83 -14.69
C THR A 139 16.25 20.37 -14.27
N ILE A 140 16.65 19.98 -13.06
CA ILE A 140 16.42 18.62 -12.56
C ILE A 140 14.92 18.40 -12.34
N GLU A 141 14.39 17.34 -12.96
CA GLU A 141 13.00 16.94 -12.87
C GLU A 141 12.89 15.53 -12.25
N THR A 142 11.98 15.37 -11.29
CA THR A 142 11.57 14.05 -10.82
C THR A 142 10.59 13.44 -11.83
N LYS A 143 10.95 12.30 -12.42
CA LYS A 143 10.08 11.54 -13.33
C LYS A 143 9.77 10.17 -12.78
N SER A 144 8.55 9.69 -13.00
CA SER A 144 8.18 8.32 -12.70
C SER A 144 9.00 7.33 -13.53
N ILE A 145 9.36 6.22 -12.90
CA ILE A 145 10.03 5.09 -13.54
C ILE A 145 8.97 4.04 -13.86
N GLU A 146 9.11 3.38 -15.01
CA GLU A 146 8.32 2.20 -15.31
C GLU A 146 8.79 1.02 -14.46
N VAL A 147 7.86 0.41 -13.72
CA VAL A 147 8.17 -0.66 -12.77
C VAL A 147 8.15 -1.99 -13.49
N GLY A 148 9.31 -2.63 -13.56
CA GLY A 148 9.47 -3.99 -14.05
C GLY A 148 10.33 -4.81 -13.09
N LYS A 149 10.50 -6.10 -13.40
CA LYS A 149 11.21 -7.08 -12.56
C LYS A 149 12.55 -6.60 -12.00
N LYS A 150 13.36 -5.94 -12.83
CA LYS A 150 14.69 -5.44 -12.45
C LYS A 150 14.59 -4.32 -11.42
N VAL A 151 13.77 -3.31 -11.70
CA VAL A 151 13.54 -2.16 -10.81
C VAL A 151 12.96 -2.64 -9.47
N MET A 152 12.00 -3.57 -9.49
CA MET A 152 11.45 -4.16 -8.27
C MET A 152 12.52 -4.86 -7.43
N ARG A 153 13.35 -5.69 -8.06
CA ARG A 153 14.44 -6.37 -7.37
C ARG A 153 15.45 -5.40 -6.75
N GLU A 154 15.82 -4.35 -7.47
CA GLU A 154 16.71 -3.29 -6.98
C GLU A 154 16.09 -2.56 -5.79
N PHE A 155 14.81 -2.18 -5.88
CA PHE A 155 14.09 -1.54 -4.77
C PHE A 155 14.00 -2.44 -3.54
N LEU A 156 13.74 -3.73 -3.72
CA LEU A 156 13.74 -4.68 -2.61
C LEU A 156 15.09 -4.68 -1.91
N ILE A 157 16.17 -4.95 -2.65
CA ILE A 157 17.52 -5.11 -2.10
C ILE A 157 18.05 -3.81 -1.48
N GLU A 158 17.92 -2.69 -2.19
CA GLU A 158 18.58 -1.44 -1.84
C GLU A 158 17.75 -0.56 -0.90
N LYS A 159 16.42 -0.78 -0.84
CA LYS A 159 15.51 0.11 -0.11
C LYS A 159 14.66 -0.63 0.92
N VAL A 160 13.97 -1.70 0.53
CA VAL A 160 13.04 -2.40 1.44
C VAL A 160 13.79 -3.20 2.51
N LEU A 161 14.77 -4.02 2.12
CA LEU A 161 15.52 -4.83 3.07
C LEU A 161 16.24 -3.98 4.14
N PRO A 162 16.94 -2.89 3.79
CA PRO A 162 17.55 -2.02 4.78
C PRO A 162 16.51 -1.31 5.66
N ALA A 163 15.38 -0.90 5.09
CA ALA A 163 14.31 -0.28 5.87
C ALA A 163 13.73 -1.24 6.91
N ILE A 164 13.50 -2.51 6.54
CA ILE A 164 13.07 -3.55 7.49
C ILE A 164 14.11 -3.69 8.59
N GLN A 165 15.39 -3.89 8.25
CA GLN A 165 16.47 -4.07 9.23
C GLN A 165 16.59 -2.89 10.21
N ALA A 166 16.38 -1.66 9.74
CA ALA A 166 16.51 -0.47 10.55
C ALA A 166 15.43 -0.32 11.63
N VAL A 167 14.24 -0.92 11.43
CA VAL A 167 13.12 -0.78 12.38
C VAL A 167 12.69 -2.09 13.03
N TRP A 168 13.22 -3.23 12.60
CA TRP A 168 12.77 -4.52 13.09
C TRP A 168 13.13 -4.71 14.58
N PRO A 169 12.23 -5.27 15.42
CA PRO A 169 12.51 -5.44 16.84
C PRO A 169 13.70 -6.37 17.12
N GLU A 170 14.63 -5.95 17.98
CA GLU A 170 15.78 -6.76 18.42
C GLU A 170 15.35 -8.03 19.19
N SER A 171 14.14 -8.07 19.75
CA SER A 171 13.59 -9.27 20.37
C SER A 171 13.44 -10.44 19.39
N ASP A 172 13.42 -10.15 18.08
CA ASP A 172 13.17 -11.11 17.01
C ASP A 172 14.47 -11.56 16.31
N VAL A 173 15.64 -11.28 16.88
CA VAL A 173 16.93 -11.70 16.33
C VAL A 173 16.95 -13.22 16.13
N GLY A 174 17.46 -13.67 14.98
CA GLY A 174 17.46 -15.06 14.57
C GLY A 174 16.12 -15.59 14.04
N GLN A 175 15.02 -14.84 14.14
CA GLN A 175 13.75 -15.21 13.51
C GLN A 175 13.76 -14.96 12.01
N ILE A 176 12.97 -15.75 11.29
CA ILE A 176 12.74 -15.59 9.85
C ILE A 176 11.65 -14.55 9.64
N ILE A 177 11.96 -13.53 8.85
CA ILE A 177 11.01 -12.55 8.35
C ILE A 177 10.55 -12.99 6.97
N TYR A 178 9.24 -13.05 6.77
CA TYR A 178 8.61 -13.33 5.48
C TYR A 178 8.14 -12.04 4.83
N ILE A 179 8.49 -11.85 3.56
CA ILE A 179 7.91 -10.77 2.75
C ILE A 179 6.78 -11.36 1.92
N GLN A 180 5.59 -10.78 2.03
CA GLN A 180 4.42 -11.13 1.25
C GLN A 180 4.13 -10.05 0.22
N GLN A 181 3.95 -10.47 -1.02
CA GLN A 181 3.59 -9.64 -2.17
C GLN A 181 2.35 -10.21 -2.86
N ASP A 182 1.74 -9.42 -3.75
CA ASP A 182 0.67 -9.90 -4.63
C ASP A 182 1.23 -10.80 -5.76
N ASN A 183 0.34 -11.34 -6.60
CA ASN A 183 0.72 -12.21 -7.72
C ASN A 183 0.58 -11.47 -9.06
N ALA A 184 0.98 -10.20 -9.14
CA ALA A 184 0.96 -9.44 -10.38
C ALA A 184 1.82 -10.11 -11.47
N CYS A 185 1.43 -9.99 -12.73
CA CYS A 185 2.06 -10.66 -13.87
C CYS A 185 3.55 -10.29 -14.05
N VAL A 186 3.94 -9.08 -13.63
CA VAL A 186 5.34 -8.63 -13.58
C VAL A 186 6.16 -9.39 -12.54
N GLU A 187 5.52 -10.08 -11.60
CA GLU A 187 6.10 -10.57 -10.36
C GLU A 187 5.82 -12.05 -10.12
N ALA A 188 5.45 -12.79 -11.18
CA ALA A 188 5.17 -14.23 -11.13
C ALA A 188 6.43 -15.04 -10.77
N LEU A 189 6.78 -14.98 -9.49
CA LEU A 189 7.57 -15.87 -8.67
C LEU A 189 7.18 -15.49 -7.24
N MET A 190 6.40 -16.33 -6.55
CA MET A 190 6.27 -16.22 -5.09
C MET A 190 7.67 -16.39 -4.49
N MET A 191 8.42 -15.30 -4.36
CA MET A 191 9.63 -15.28 -3.58
C MET A 191 9.22 -15.08 -2.13
N LEU A 192 9.01 -16.19 -1.41
CA LEU A 192 9.25 -16.22 0.04
C LEU A 192 10.73 -15.89 0.25
N LEU A 193 11.08 -14.61 0.24
CA LEU A 193 12.39 -14.16 0.70
C LEU A 193 12.36 -14.32 2.21
N SER A 194 12.90 -15.44 2.67
CA SER A 194 13.24 -15.66 4.07
C SER A 194 14.49 -14.85 4.37
N LEU A 195 14.33 -13.73 5.07
CA LEU A 195 15.46 -13.02 5.66
C LEU A 195 15.68 -13.58 7.06
N ARG A 196 16.91 -14.01 7.35
CA ARG A 196 17.31 -14.20 8.75
C ARG A 196 17.68 -12.84 9.30
N CYS A 197 17.04 -12.45 10.40
CA CYS A 197 17.42 -11.26 11.14
C CYS A 197 18.84 -11.46 11.68
N LEU A 198 19.80 -10.68 11.17
CA LEU A 198 21.22 -10.66 11.55
C LEU A 198 21.56 -9.46 12.47
N CYS A 199 20.52 -8.75 12.93
CA CYS A 199 20.64 -7.62 13.84
C CYS A 199 21.15 -8.06 15.21
#